data_AF-A0A2I0QDF0-F1
#
_entry.id   AF-A0A2I0QDF0-F1
#
_cell.length_a   1.000
_cell.length_b   1.000
_cell.length_c   1.000
_cell.angle_alpha   90.00
_cell.angle_beta   90.00
_cell.angle_gamma   90.00
#
_symmetry.space_group_name_H-M   'P 1'
#
loop_
_entity.id
_entity.type
_entity.pdbx_description
1 polymer ?
#
loop_
_entity_poly.entity_id
_entity_poly.type
_entity_poly.pdbx_seq_one_letter_code
_entity_poly.pdbx_strand_id
1 'polypeptide(L)'
;MADLVRGVKAGAGAGAVMGLLGGILSIVLMFTILHDEYIKLFEQTLAAMPAGSGMSADSLLMISAVFGVIGGLIMGIIFGLILGLIYAALYDKIPGKTAIAKGLITGLAYFVIMTGFSVLTNALFSGQAEAMGIDQSSLMTGVNYITSFITALVFGYVLGWLWIKFEPKD
;
A
#
# COMPACT_ATOMS: atom_id res chain seq x y z
N MET A 1 11.74 22.66 -14.22
CA MET A 1 11.27 22.79 -12.81
C MET A 1 9.75 22.73 -12.68
N ALA A 2 8.98 23.37 -13.58
CA ALA A 2 7.52 23.32 -13.56
C ALA A 2 6.95 21.88 -13.54
N ASP A 3 7.52 20.96 -14.34
CA ASP A 3 7.08 19.56 -14.39
C ASP A 3 7.37 18.77 -13.10
N LEU A 4 8.46 19.10 -12.41
CA LEU A 4 8.77 18.48 -11.11
C LEU A 4 7.76 18.92 -10.04
N VAL A 5 7.41 20.22 -10.02
CA VAL A 5 6.39 20.75 -9.10
C VAL A 5 5.01 20.14 -9.42
N ARG A 6 4.68 19.99 -10.70
CA ARG A 6 3.48 19.28 -11.18
C ARG A 6 3.48 17.83 -10.68
N GLY A 7 4.62 17.13 -10.81
CA GLY A 7 4.80 15.75 -10.33
C GLY A 7 4.63 15.61 -8.83
N VAL A 8 5.18 16.53 -8.05
CA VAL A 8 5.01 16.56 -6.59
C VAL A 8 3.53 16.74 -6.22
N LYS A 9 2.81 17.68 -6.85
CA LYS A 9 1.37 17.90 -6.57
C LYS A 9 0.52 16.70 -6.98
N ALA A 10 0.76 16.15 -8.18
CA ALA A 10 0.04 14.98 -8.67
C ALA A 10 0.33 13.75 -7.81
N GLY A 11 1.59 13.55 -7.45
CA GLY A 11 2.06 12.47 -6.59
C GLY A 11 1.49 12.54 -5.18
N ALA A 12 1.53 13.70 -4.53
CA ALA A 12 0.93 13.90 -3.22
C ALA A 12 -0.59 13.62 -3.22
N GLY A 13 -1.31 14.13 -4.23
CA GLY A 13 -2.74 13.89 -4.36
C GLY A 13 -3.08 12.43 -4.61
N ALA A 14 -2.36 11.76 -5.53
CA ALA A 14 -2.55 10.34 -5.80
C ALA A 14 -2.18 9.48 -4.59
N GLY A 15 -1.11 9.82 -3.88
CA GLY A 15 -0.66 9.16 -2.66
C GLY A 15 -1.67 9.28 -1.52
N ALA A 16 -2.26 10.45 -1.32
CA ALA A 16 -3.31 10.65 -0.33
C ALA A 16 -4.56 9.81 -0.64
N VAL A 17 -5.00 9.79 -1.91
CA VAL A 17 -6.12 8.94 -2.34
C VAL A 17 -5.80 7.46 -2.13
N MET A 18 -4.59 7.04 -2.48
CA MET A 18 -4.13 5.66 -2.28
C MET A 18 -4.09 5.27 -0.79
N GLY A 19 -3.55 6.13 0.07
CA GLY A 19 -3.46 5.89 1.50
C GLY A 19 -4.83 5.82 2.18
N LEU A 20 -5.75 6.72 1.81
CA LEU A 20 -7.13 6.68 2.27
C LEU A 20 -7.86 5.41 1.81
N LEU A 21 -7.78 5.10 0.51
CA LEU A 21 -8.43 3.93 -0.06
C LEU A 21 -7.89 2.64 0.57
N GLY A 22 -6.57 2.53 0.70
CA GLY A 22 -5.90 1.40 1.33
C GLY A 22 -6.30 1.24 2.80
N GLY A 23 -6.36 2.33 3.56
CA GLY A 23 -6.81 2.31 4.95
C GLY A 23 -8.27 1.85 5.09
N ILE A 24 -9.18 2.40 4.27
CA ILE A 24 -10.60 2.01 4.27
C ILE A 24 -10.75 0.54 3.89
N LEU A 25 -10.13 0.10 2.80
CA LEU A 25 -10.20 -1.30 2.36
C LEU A 25 -9.62 -2.24 3.41
N SER A 26 -8.50 -1.87 4.04
CA SER A 26 -7.89 -2.67 5.10
C SER A 26 -8.82 -2.82 6.30
N ILE A 27 -9.46 -1.75 6.78
CA ILE A 27 -10.46 -1.84 7.86
C ILE A 27 -11.61 -2.75 7.44
N VAL A 28 -12.21 -2.49 6.28
CA VAL A 28 -13.39 -3.25 5.83
C VAL A 28 -13.05 -4.73 5.74
N LEU A 29 -11.92 -5.09 5.13
CA LEU A 29 -11.50 -6.48 5.00
C LEU A 29 -11.19 -7.11 6.36
N MET A 30 -10.49 -6.39 7.25
CA MET A 30 -10.14 -6.84 8.59
C MET A 30 -11.37 -7.13 9.45
N PHE A 31 -12.44 -6.34 9.36
CA PHE A 31 -13.66 -6.55 10.16
C PHE A 31 -14.73 -7.42 9.49
N THR A 32 -14.50 -7.88 8.25
CA THR A 32 -15.51 -8.66 7.52
C THR A 32 -14.94 -10.01 7.03
N ILE A 33 -14.18 -10.00 5.95
CA ILE A 33 -13.74 -11.21 5.24
C ILE A 33 -12.57 -11.89 5.96
N LEU A 34 -11.69 -11.11 6.57
CA LEU A 34 -10.45 -11.59 7.17
C LEU A 34 -10.47 -11.56 8.71
N HIS A 35 -11.62 -11.30 9.32
CA HIS A 35 -11.73 -11.12 10.77
C HIS A 35 -11.11 -12.28 11.55
N ASP A 36 -11.53 -13.51 11.26
CA ASP A 36 -11.07 -14.70 11.98
C ASP A 36 -9.58 -14.96 11.74
N GLU A 37 -9.07 -14.65 10.54
CA GLU A 37 -7.65 -14.78 10.19
C GLU A 37 -6.79 -13.77 10.96
N TYR A 38 -7.28 -12.53 11.12
CA TYR A 38 -6.60 -11.52 11.94
C TYR A 38 -6.63 -11.87 13.43
N ILE A 39 -7.77 -12.32 13.96
CA ILE A 39 -7.87 -12.76 15.36
C ILE A 39 -6.88 -13.90 15.62
N LYS A 40 -6.86 -14.93 14.76
CA LYS A 40 -5.92 -16.04 14.86
C LYS A 40 -4.46 -15.57 14.82
N LEU A 41 -4.13 -14.66 13.91
CA LEU A 41 -2.78 -14.09 13.81
C LEU A 41 -2.39 -13.33 15.10
N PHE A 42 -3.32 -12.55 15.66
CA PHE A 42 -3.07 -11.81 16.89
C PHE A 42 -2.95 -12.72 18.12
N GLU A 43 -3.74 -13.79 18.21
CA GLU A 43 -3.60 -14.81 19.25
C GLU A 43 -2.23 -15.50 19.18
N GLN A 44 -1.77 -15.88 17.98
CA GLN A 44 -0.42 -16.42 17.78
C GLN A 44 0.66 -15.42 18.22
N THR A 45 0.46 -14.15 17.86
CA THR A 45 1.39 -13.06 18.23
C THR A 45 1.44 -12.86 19.74
N LEU A 46 0.31 -12.88 20.43
CA LEU A 46 0.22 -12.76 21.88
C LEU A 46 0.84 -13.96 22.60
N ALA A 47 0.66 -15.17 22.06
CA ALA A 47 1.28 -16.39 22.60
C ALA A 47 2.80 -16.38 22.51
N ALA A 48 3.35 -15.69 21.50
CA ALA A 48 4.79 -15.50 21.33
C ALA A 48 5.38 -14.36 22.21
N MET A 49 4.54 -13.56 22.86
CA MET A 49 4.98 -12.47 23.74
C MET A 49 5.25 -12.97 25.19
N PRO A 50 6.16 -12.32 25.92
CA PRO A 50 6.34 -12.59 27.35
C PRO A 50 5.03 -12.42 28.12
N ALA A 51 4.73 -13.36 29.03
CA ALA A 51 3.50 -13.35 29.81
C ALA A 51 3.33 -12.01 30.57
N GLY A 52 2.15 -11.39 30.46
CA GLY A 52 1.80 -10.16 31.18
C GLY A 52 1.49 -8.92 30.33
N SER A 53 1.35 -9.05 29.00
CA SER A 53 1.01 -7.90 28.13
C SER A 53 -0.36 -7.25 28.46
N GLY A 54 -1.27 -7.99 29.11
CA GLY A 54 -2.63 -7.54 29.42
C GLY A 54 -3.47 -7.23 28.19
N MET A 55 -2.99 -7.56 27.00
CA MET A 55 -3.55 -7.16 25.72
C MET A 55 -4.37 -8.31 25.13
N SER A 56 -5.60 -8.03 24.70
CA SER A 56 -6.45 -8.99 23.99
C SER A 56 -6.25 -8.90 22.48
N ALA A 57 -6.63 -9.96 21.74
CA ALA A 57 -6.65 -9.96 20.28
C ALA A 57 -7.53 -8.82 19.73
N ASP A 58 -8.68 -8.55 20.35
CA ASP A 58 -9.56 -7.44 19.98
C ASP A 58 -8.87 -6.07 20.13
N SER A 59 -8.05 -5.91 21.18
CA SER A 59 -7.29 -4.68 21.41
C SER A 59 -6.25 -4.48 20.32
N LEU A 60 -5.53 -5.55 19.94
CA LEU A 60 -4.59 -5.52 18.82
C LEU A 60 -5.27 -5.23 17.49
N LEU A 61 -6.46 -5.76 17.28
CA LEU A 61 -7.25 -5.53 16.08
C LEU A 61 -7.68 -4.06 15.97
N MET A 62 -8.18 -3.45 17.05
CA MET A 62 -8.51 -2.02 17.05
C MET A 62 -7.27 -1.13 16.87
N ILE A 63 -6.17 -1.44 17.54
CA ILE A 63 -4.90 -0.72 17.39
C ILE A 63 -4.44 -0.80 15.93
N SER A 64 -4.42 -2.00 15.36
CA SER A 64 -4.01 -2.23 13.97
C SER A 64 -4.88 -1.47 12.98
N ALA A 65 -6.19 -1.39 13.21
CA ALA A 65 -7.10 -0.61 12.37
C ALA A 65 -6.78 0.89 12.39
N VAL A 66 -6.55 1.48 13.57
CA VAL A 66 -6.21 2.91 13.71
C VAL A 66 -4.86 3.22 13.09
N PHE A 67 -3.84 2.43 13.41
CA PHE A 67 -2.50 2.59 12.85
C PHE A 67 -2.46 2.29 11.35
N GLY A 68 -3.30 1.37 10.86
CA GLY A 68 -3.43 1.06 9.43
C GLY A 68 -3.89 2.27 8.61
N VAL A 69 -4.88 3.03 9.10
CA VAL A 69 -5.35 4.24 8.41
C VAL A 69 -4.33 5.38 8.50
N ILE A 70 -3.84 5.67 9.70
CA ILE A 70 -2.91 6.78 9.91
C ILE A 70 -1.59 6.50 9.18
N GLY A 71 -1.04 5.31 9.38
CA GLY A 71 0.17 4.83 8.71
C GLY A 71 -0.02 4.75 7.21
N GLY A 72 -1.15 4.23 6.73
CA GLY A 72 -1.49 4.17 5.31
C GLY A 72 -1.54 5.55 4.65
N LEU A 73 -2.11 6.55 5.32
CA LEU A 73 -2.18 7.92 4.81
C LEU A 73 -0.81 8.58 4.76
N ILE A 74 -0.01 8.46 5.84
CA ILE A 74 1.34 9.03 5.90
C ILE A 74 2.24 8.37 4.84
N MET A 75 2.29 7.03 4.81
CA MET A 75 3.10 6.29 3.85
C MET A 75 2.61 6.49 2.42
N GLY A 76 1.29 6.55 2.21
CA GLY A 76 0.70 6.84 0.90
C GLY A 76 1.16 8.19 0.36
N ILE A 77 1.18 9.25 1.18
CA ILE A 77 1.70 10.56 0.77
C ILE A 77 3.20 10.50 0.47
N ILE A 78 4.00 9.88 1.34
CA ILE A 78 5.46 9.77 1.15
C ILE A 78 5.78 9.04 -0.16
N PHE A 79 5.21 7.85 -0.38
CA PHE A 79 5.42 7.11 -1.61
C PHE A 79 4.81 7.82 -2.82
N GLY A 80 3.67 8.47 -2.66
CA GLY A 80 3.06 9.28 -3.72
C GLY A 80 3.97 10.41 -4.19
N LEU A 81 4.63 11.11 -3.26
CA LEU A 81 5.62 12.14 -3.58
C LEU A 81 6.80 11.57 -4.36
N ILE A 82 7.36 10.45 -3.91
CA ILE A 82 8.50 9.79 -4.56
C ILE A 82 8.11 9.33 -5.97
N LEU A 83 6.98 8.62 -6.11
CA LEU A 83 6.50 8.12 -7.39
C LEU A 83 6.08 9.26 -8.32
N GLY A 84 5.52 10.35 -7.80
CA GLY A 84 5.19 11.54 -8.58
C GLY A 84 6.43 12.24 -9.14
N LEU A 85 7.52 12.29 -8.37
CA LEU A 85 8.83 12.78 -8.85
C LEU A 85 9.40 11.86 -9.94
N ILE A 86 9.37 10.54 -9.73
CA ILE A 86 9.83 9.56 -10.73
C ILE A 86 8.99 9.68 -12.00
N TYR A 87 7.67 9.81 -11.87
CA TYR A 87 6.75 9.98 -12.98
C TYR A 87 7.05 11.24 -13.79
N ALA A 88 7.31 12.36 -13.13
CA ALA A 88 7.71 13.61 -13.79
C ALA A 88 9.07 13.46 -14.50
N ALA A 89 10.07 12.91 -13.82
CA ALA A 89 11.42 12.78 -14.33
C ALA A 89 11.54 11.82 -15.52
N LEU A 90 10.66 10.82 -15.58
CA LEU A 90 10.66 9.78 -16.62
C LEU A 90 9.47 9.91 -17.56
N TYR A 91 8.69 10.99 -17.51
CA TYR A 91 7.41 11.11 -18.22
C TYR A 91 7.54 10.77 -19.71
N ASP A 92 8.55 11.28 -20.40
CA ASP A 92 8.77 11.05 -21.84
C ASP A 92 9.28 9.64 -22.16
N LYS A 93 9.84 8.93 -21.17
CA LYS A 93 10.35 7.57 -21.32
C LYS A 93 9.30 6.51 -20.98
N ILE A 94 8.25 6.86 -20.24
CA ILE A 94 7.18 5.93 -19.91
C ILE A 94 6.37 5.64 -21.18
N PRO A 95 6.22 4.36 -21.58
CA PRO A 95 5.44 4.01 -22.76
C PRO A 95 3.97 4.42 -22.57
N GLY A 96 3.29 4.79 -23.65
CA GLY A 96 1.88 5.18 -23.63
C GLY A 96 1.63 6.56 -24.24
N LYS A 97 0.47 6.69 -24.89
CA LYS A 97 0.09 7.92 -25.62
C LYS A 97 -0.54 8.99 -24.73
N THR A 98 -1.10 8.61 -23.59
CA THR A 98 -1.82 9.52 -22.68
C THR A 98 -1.18 9.53 -21.30
N ALA A 99 -1.29 10.63 -20.56
CA ALA A 99 -0.80 10.71 -19.18
C ALA A 99 -1.42 9.62 -18.29
N ILE A 100 -2.72 9.34 -18.46
CA ILE A 100 -3.39 8.26 -17.71
C ILE A 100 -2.77 6.90 -18.02
N ALA A 101 -2.51 6.57 -19.29
CA ALA A 101 -1.87 5.31 -19.66
C ALA A 101 -0.47 5.19 -19.06
N LYS A 102 0.33 6.27 -19.12
CA LYS A 102 1.64 6.34 -18.48
C LYS A 102 1.52 6.14 -16.97
N GLY A 103 0.52 6.78 -16.32
CA GLY A 103 0.27 6.67 -14.89
C GLY A 103 -0.07 5.25 -14.46
N LEU A 104 -0.94 4.57 -15.22
CA LEU A 104 -1.25 3.16 -15.01
C LEU A 104 -0.01 2.27 -15.11
N ILE A 105 0.86 2.51 -16.09
CA ILE A 105 2.12 1.78 -16.24
C ILE A 105 3.04 2.01 -15.03
N THR A 106 3.13 3.24 -14.52
CA THR A 106 3.87 3.54 -13.29
C THR A 106 3.27 2.84 -12.07
N GLY A 107 1.93 2.81 -11.94
CA GLY A 107 1.25 2.07 -10.88
C GLY A 107 1.53 0.57 -10.95
N LEU A 108 1.45 -0.03 -12.14
CA LEU A 108 1.77 -1.43 -12.36
C LEU A 108 3.24 -1.75 -12.07
N ALA A 109 4.17 -0.89 -12.50
CA ALA A 109 5.59 -1.04 -12.20
C ALA A 109 5.83 -1.01 -10.69
N TYR A 110 5.20 -0.07 -9.97
CA TYR A 110 5.24 0.00 -8.51
C TYR A 110 4.70 -1.30 -7.87
N PHE A 111 3.54 -1.79 -8.32
CA PHE A 111 2.98 -3.05 -7.81
C PHE A 111 3.95 -4.23 -7.97
N VAL A 112 4.55 -4.39 -9.15
CA VAL A 112 5.50 -5.48 -9.43
C VAL A 112 6.74 -5.36 -8.55
N ILE A 113 7.29 -4.15 -8.40
CA ILE A 113 8.47 -3.90 -7.55
C ILE A 113 8.17 -4.24 -6.09
N MET A 114 7.06 -3.74 -5.54
CA MET A 114 6.69 -3.96 -4.15
C MET A 114 6.33 -5.43 -3.88
N THR A 115 5.65 -6.07 -4.82
CA THR A 115 5.34 -7.51 -4.74
C THR A 115 6.62 -8.34 -4.77
N GLY A 116 7.53 -8.06 -5.71
CA GLY A 116 8.83 -8.73 -5.78
C GLY A 116 9.67 -8.54 -4.53
N PHE A 117 9.68 -7.32 -3.97
CA PHE A 117 10.34 -7.02 -2.70
C PHE A 117 9.71 -7.77 -1.53
N SER A 118 8.38 -7.84 -1.46
CA SER A 118 7.65 -8.61 -0.44
C SER A 118 7.97 -10.10 -0.52
N VAL A 119 7.97 -10.69 -1.72
CA VAL A 119 8.34 -12.10 -1.91
C VAL A 119 9.80 -12.35 -1.51
N LEU A 120 10.72 -11.47 -1.91
CA LEU A 120 12.13 -11.60 -1.56
C LEU A 120 12.36 -11.49 -0.05
N THR A 121 11.74 -10.52 0.61
CA THR A 121 11.85 -10.36 2.07
C THR A 121 11.27 -11.56 2.79
N ASN A 122 10.09 -12.05 2.40
CA ASN A 122 9.55 -13.29 2.96
C ASN A 122 10.50 -14.49 2.76
N ALA A 123 11.12 -14.64 1.59
CA ALA A 123 12.08 -15.72 1.34
C ALA A 123 13.36 -15.61 2.19
N LEU A 124 13.81 -14.40 2.49
CA LEU A 124 15.02 -14.15 3.30
C LEU A 124 14.77 -14.29 4.80
N PHE A 125 13.53 -14.02 5.25
CA PHE A 125 13.17 -13.96 6.67
C PHE A 125 12.15 -15.02 7.11
N SER A 126 11.75 -15.95 6.23
CA SER A 126 10.74 -16.99 6.51
C SER A 126 11.04 -17.79 7.78
N GLY A 127 12.32 -18.10 8.01
CA GLY A 127 12.75 -18.84 9.20
C GLY A 127 12.48 -18.14 10.54
N GLN A 128 12.28 -16.81 10.55
CA GLN A 128 11.93 -16.09 11.79
C GLN A 128 10.44 -16.22 12.13
N ALA A 129 9.55 -16.09 11.14
CA ALA A 129 8.12 -16.24 11.35
C ALA A 129 7.75 -17.68 11.74
N GLU A 130 8.37 -18.66 11.05
CA GLU A 130 8.24 -20.09 11.38
C GLU A 130 8.77 -20.41 12.79
N ALA A 131 9.91 -19.83 13.19
CA ALA A 131 10.46 -20.02 14.53
C ALA A 131 9.56 -19.45 15.65
N MET A 132 8.75 -18.44 15.33
CA MET A 132 7.77 -17.85 16.25
C MET A 132 6.40 -18.55 16.22
N GLY A 133 6.22 -19.58 15.37
CA GLY A 133 4.94 -20.27 15.20
C GLY A 133 3.83 -19.40 14.61
N ILE A 134 4.20 -18.31 13.92
CA ILE A 134 3.26 -17.38 13.30
C ILE A 134 3.06 -17.83 11.86
N ASP A 135 1.84 -18.28 11.54
CA ASP A 135 1.48 -18.79 10.22
C ASP A 135 0.44 -17.87 9.56
N GLN A 136 0.81 -17.32 8.41
CA GLN A 136 -0.04 -16.39 7.68
C GLN A 136 -0.90 -17.14 6.67
N SER A 137 -2.22 -17.03 6.81
CA SER A 137 -3.18 -17.67 5.92
C SER A 137 -2.97 -17.30 4.44
N SER A 138 -3.10 -18.31 3.56
CA SER A 138 -3.05 -18.14 2.11
C SER A 138 -4.18 -17.27 1.57
N LEU A 139 -5.35 -17.27 2.25
CA LEU A 139 -6.46 -16.37 1.95
C LEU A 139 -6.07 -14.92 2.22
N MET A 140 -5.50 -14.63 3.39
CA MET A 140 -5.07 -13.28 3.74
C MET A 140 -3.98 -12.78 2.78
N THR A 141 -3.04 -13.65 2.42
CA THR A 141 -2.01 -13.36 1.41
C THR A 141 -2.63 -13.04 0.05
N GLY A 142 -3.56 -13.86 -0.43
CA GLY A 142 -4.24 -13.66 -1.71
C GLY A 142 -5.05 -12.37 -1.75
N VAL A 143 -5.82 -12.08 -0.70
CA VAL A 143 -6.60 -10.84 -0.59
C VAL A 143 -5.69 -9.60 -0.56
N ASN A 144 -4.55 -9.67 0.13
CA ASN A 144 -3.57 -8.59 0.16
C ASN A 144 -2.98 -8.29 -1.23
N TYR A 145 -2.67 -9.32 -2.03
CA TYR A 145 -2.18 -9.12 -3.40
C TYR A 145 -3.24 -8.50 -4.32
N ILE A 146 -4.48 -8.98 -4.25
CA ILE A 146 -5.59 -8.42 -5.05
C ILE A 146 -5.83 -6.96 -4.68
N THR A 147 -5.89 -6.66 -3.38
CA THR A 147 -6.10 -5.31 -2.88
C THR A 147 -4.95 -4.38 -3.27
N SER A 148 -3.70 -4.86 -3.18
CA SER A 148 -2.52 -4.10 -3.61
C SER A 148 -2.52 -3.82 -5.11
N PHE A 149 -2.94 -4.79 -5.92
CA PHE A 149 -3.06 -4.62 -7.37
C PHE A 149 -4.10 -3.57 -7.73
N ILE A 150 -5.32 -3.67 -7.17
CA ILE A 150 -6.39 -2.69 -7.39
C ILE A 150 -5.94 -1.29 -6.96
N THR A 151 -5.32 -1.19 -5.78
CA THR A 151 -4.86 0.07 -5.22
C THR A 151 -3.78 0.72 -6.11
N ALA A 152 -2.87 -0.08 -6.67
CA ALA A 152 -1.85 0.40 -7.59
C ALA A 152 -2.43 0.92 -8.92
N LEU A 153 -3.47 0.26 -9.45
CA LEU A 153 -4.19 0.74 -10.62
C LEU A 153 -4.90 2.08 -10.35
N VAL A 154 -5.58 2.20 -9.21
CA VAL A 154 -6.23 3.44 -8.80
C VAL A 154 -5.19 4.56 -8.63
N PHE A 155 -4.08 4.27 -7.95
CA PHE A 155 -2.98 5.23 -7.81
C PHE A 155 -2.47 5.71 -9.18
N GLY A 156 -2.17 4.78 -10.09
CA GLY A 156 -1.66 5.13 -11.42
C GLY A 156 -2.65 5.95 -12.24
N TYR A 157 -3.94 5.61 -12.18
CA TYR A 157 -5.00 6.38 -12.83
C TYR A 157 -5.08 7.81 -12.25
N VAL A 158 -5.15 7.94 -10.93
CA VAL A 158 -5.28 9.24 -10.25
C VAL A 158 -4.04 10.10 -10.47
N LEU A 159 -2.84 9.50 -10.48
CA LEU A 159 -1.59 10.18 -10.79
C LEU A 159 -1.63 10.79 -12.20
N GLY A 160 -1.97 10.01 -13.22
CA GLY A 160 -2.06 10.50 -14.59
C GLY A 160 -3.17 11.53 -14.79
N TRP A 161 -4.31 11.39 -14.09
CA TRP A 161 -5.39 12.36 -14.11
C TRP A 161 -4.99 13.69 -13.46
N LEU A 162 -4.38 13.65 -12.27
CA LEU A 162 -3.89 14.85 -11.57
C LEU A 162 -2.75 15.50 -12.33
N TRP A 163 -1.92 14.72 -13.02
CA TRP A 163 -0.92 15.27 -13.94
C TRP A 163 -1.59 16.18 -14.96
N ILE A 164 -2.58 15.70 -15.72
CA ILE A 164 -3.32 16.53 -16.69
C ILE A 164 -3.93 17.76 -16.01
N LYS A 165 -4.56 17.58 -14.84
CA LYS A 165 -5.23 18.67 -14.11
C LYS A 165 -4.28 19.80 -13.69
N PHE A 166 -3.03 19.47 -13.37
CA PHE A 166 -2.01 20.43 -12.95
C PHE A 166 -1.11 20.94 -14.09
N GLU A 167 -1.51 20.70 -15.35
CA GLU A 167 -0.88 21.33 -16.49
C GLU A 167 -1.03 22.86 -16.40
N PRO A 168 0.05 23.64 -16.59
CA PRO A 168 -0.05 25.08 -16.74
C PRO A 168 -1.01 25.40 -17.90
N LYS A 169 -1.99 26.26 -17.65
CA LYS A 169 -2.81 26.84 -18.71
C LYS A 169 -2.09 28.09 -19.19
N ASP A 170 -1.52 28.00 -20.38
CA ASP A 170 -1.04 29.18 -21.11
C ASP A 170 -2.22 30.08 -21.51
#